data_AF-A0A937JC63-F1
#
_entry.id   AF-A0A937JC63-F1
#
_cell.length_a   1.000
_cell.length_b   1.000
_cell.length_c   1.000
_cell.angle_alpha   90.00
_cell.angle_beta   90.00
_cell.angle_gamma   90.00
#
_symmetry.space_group_name_H-M   'P 1'
#
loop_
_entity.id
_entity.type
_entity.pdbx_description
1 polymer ?
#
loop_
_entity_poly.entity_id
_entity_poly.type
_entity_poly.pdbx_seq_one_letter_code
_entity_poly.pdbx_strand_id
1 'polypeptide(L)'
;MKRKTLIFFLQVLPVLLLRAQTPAVDPHWQLVWEDNFNTLNTSIWLVQNHFDHYGGEPQVYTSRPDNVFVSGGNLVLRARRETYSCPPGSVNEWGCARQYNTGQPYSFTSGYVETKQAYNTQYGYMEAHIQMPHAVGYWPAFWTFVGPGLPSNVNAAEIDIFEMLGHLPASVSTTNIHRGYGPGEPDYYQELVPTGFNYTSWHTYSVEWSPSKIIWYIDGVPSRLLPDHGIVDPVRLILNFALEPWTPPTASTPFPADMLIDYVRVYKLRNDCNTSIINACGYNFATHDNRVKKEIILGNGSCVNSLNATDKVHMRATDGILINGDFTVPVGAELYLDVNPCN
;
A
#
# COMPACT_ATOMS: atom_id res chain seq x y z
N MET A 1 -18.90 -61.03 19.04
CA MET A 1 -19.02 -59.57 18.78
C MET A 1 -17.68 -59.07 18.23
N LYS A 2 -17.49 -59.06 16.90
CA LYS A 2 -16.21 -58.68 16.26
C LYS A 2 -16.15 -57.15 16.15
N ARG A 3 -15.25 -56.49 16.90
CA ARG A 3 -14.98 -55.06 16.78
C ARG A 3 -14.30 -54.80 15.42
N LYS A 4 -14.96 -54.06 14.54
CA LYS A 4 -14.34 -53.50 13.33
C LYS A 4 -13.64 -52.20 13.72
N THR A 5 -12.31 -52.18 13.61
CA THR A 5 -11.52 -50.95 13.76
C THR A 5 -11.72 -50.10 12.51
N LEU A 6 -12.36 -48.94 12.65
CA LEU A 6 -12.53 -47.98 11.57
C LEU A 6 -11.27 -47.10 11.50
N ILE A 7 -10.46 -47.26 10.46
CA ILE A 7 -9.28 -46.43 10.21
C ILE A 7 -9.75 -45.20 9.44
N PHE A 8 -9.77 -44.03 10.08
CA PHE A 8 -9.96 -42.75 9.41
C PHE A 8 -8.65 -42.37 8.72
N PHE A 9 -8.63 -42.40 7.39
CA PHE A 9 -7.60 -41.71 6.62
C PHE A 9 -7.92 -40.21 6.66
N LEU A 10 -7.15 -39.46 7.44
CA LEU A 10 -7.14 -38.00 7.38
C LEU A 10 -6.49 -37.62 6.04
N GLN A 11 -7.29 -37.39 5.00
CA GLN A 11 -6.80 -36.79 3.77
C GLN A 11 -6.44 -35.33 4.09
N VAL A 12 -5.15 -35.08 4.33
CA VAL A 12 -4.60 -33.73 4.34
C VAL A 12 -4.62 -33.26 2.89
N LEU A 13 -5.71 -32.61 2.47
CA LEU A 13 -5.71 -31.82 1.24
C LEU A 13 -4.64 -30.74 1.42
N PRO A 14 -3.62 -30.66 0.53
CA PRO A 14 -2.72 -29.52 0.53
C PRO A 14 -3.58 -28.29 0.26
N VAL A 15 -3.71 -27.42 1.25
CA VAL A 15 -4.19 -26.07 1.01
C VAL A 15 -3.15 -25.43 0.10
N LEU A 16 -3.42 -25.41 -1.21
CA LEU A 16 -2.70 -24.53 -2.11
C LEU A 16 -3.02 -23.12 -1.63
N LEU A 17 -2.12 -22.56 -0.83
CA LEU A 17 -2.06 -21.12 -0.62
C LEU A 17 -1.84 -20.53 -2.01
N LEU A 18 -2.90 -20.01 -2.63
CA LEU A 18 -2.77 -19.07 -3.73
C LEU A 18 -2.08 -17.84 -3.14
N ARG A 19 -0.75 -17.86 -3.10
CA ARG A 19 0.01 -16.63 -3.00
C ARG A 19 -0.21 -15.90 -4.31
N ALA A 20 -0.74 -14.68 -4.25
CA ALA A 20 -0.67 -13.85 -5.44
C ALA A 20 0.80 -13.65 -5.79
N GLN A 21 1.06 -13.51 -7.07
CA GLN A 21 2.40 -13.26 -7.58
C GLN A 21 2.84 -11.88 -7.08
N THR A 22 3.71 -11.85 -6.06
CA THR A 22 4.31 -10.60 -5.57
C THR A 22 5.43 -10.17 -6.52
N PRO A 23 5.68 -8.86 -6.70
CA PRO A 23 6.64 -8.37 -7.69
C PRO A 23 8.04 -8.94 -7.54
N ALA A 24 8.51 -9.21 -6.32
CA ALA A 24 9.84 -9.75 -6.07
C ALA A 24 10.09 -11.12 -6.73
N VAL A 25 9.04 -11.90 -6.99
CA VAL A 25 9.11 -13.20 -7.67
C VAL A 25 8.52 -13.17 -9.08
N ASP A 26 8.10 -11.99 -9.54
CA ASP A 26 7.55 -11.79 -10.87
C ASP A 26 8.57 -11.10 -11.79
N PRO A 27 9.10 -11.82 -12.80
CA PRO A 27 10.10 -11.24 -13.71
C PRO A 27 9.56 -10.07 -14.53
N HIS A 28 8.24 -9.85 -14.58
CA HIS A 28 7.62 -8.74 -15.30
C HIS A 28 7.59 -7.45 -14.49
N TRP A 29 8.00 -7.47 -13.23
CA TRP A 29 8.24 -6.28 -12.44
C TRP A 29 9.73 -5.96 -12.37
N GLN A 30 10.03 -4.69 -12.17
CA GLN A 30 11.37 -4.20 -11.89
C GLN A 30 11.34 -3.33 -10.65
N LEU A 31 12.28 -3.57 -9.73
CA LEU A 31 12.51 -2.69 -8.59
C LEU A 31 13.01 -1.34 -9.12
N VAL A 32 12.34 -0.26 -8.75
CA VAL A 32 12.73 1.11 -9.10
C VAL A 32 13.64 1.68 -8.03
N TRP A 33 13.22 1.55 -6.77
CA TRP A 33 14.01 1.93 -5.63
C TRP A 33 13.56 1.16 -4.39
N GLU A 34 14.46 1.06 -3.43
CA GLU A 34 14.19 0.54 -2.11
C GLU A 34 14.97 1.31 -1.04
N ASP A 35 14.49 1.21 0.19
CA ASP A 35 15.25 1.57 1.38
C ASP A 35 15.13 0.39 2.37
N ASN A 36 16.26 -0.22 2.70
CA ASN A 36 16.38 -1.29 3.70
C ASN A 36 16.82 -0.73 5.07
N PHE A 37 16.71 0.59 5.27
CA PHE A 37 16.93 1.31 6.52
C PHE A 37 18.22 0.95 7.29
N ASN A 38 19.31 0.74 6.56
CA ASN A 38 20.66 0.65 7.16
C ASN A 38 21.09 1.98 7.80
N THR A 39 20.59 3.10 7.27
CA THR A 39 20.73 4.47 7.79
C THR A 39 19.48 5.26 7.43
N LEU A 40 19.15 6.32 8.17
CA LEU A 40 18.07 7.22 7.77
C LEU A 40 18.49 8.05 6.55
N ASN A 41 18.05 7.64 5.36
CA ASN A 41 18.44 8.29 4.12
C ASN A 41 17.62 9.56 3.85
N THR A 42 18.17 10.71 4.24
CA THR A 42 17.51 12.01 4.01
C THR A 42 17.53 12.46 2.55
N SER A 43 18.17 11.74 1.62
CA SER A 43 17.96 11.98 0.18
C SER A 43 16.60 11.47 -0.28
N ILE A 44 16.06 10.43 0.38
CA ILE A 44 14.75 9.83 0.11
C ILE A 44 13.69 10.48 1.00
N TRP A 45 13.94 10.53 2.32
CA TRP A 45 12.93 10.87 3.31
C TRP A 45 13.04 12.30 3.81
N LEU A 46 11.91 13.01 3.85
CA LEU A 46 11.69 14.19 4.67
C LEU A 46 11.19 13.73 6.03
N VAL A 47 11.92 14.09 7.09
CA VAL A 47 11.46 13.87 8.46
C VAL A 47 10.69 15.10 8.89
N GLN A 48 9.41 14.94 9.18
CA GLN A 48 8.58 16.06 9.62
C GLN A 48 8.99 16.51 11.03
N ASN A 49 8.89 17.81 11.25
CA ASN A 49 9.21 18.41 12.54
C ASN A 49 8.26 19.58 12.81
N HIS A 50 7.71 19.61 14.02
CA HIS A 50 6.72 20.62 14.42
C HIS A 50 5.43 20.57 13.58
N PHE A 51 5.03 19.37 13.15
CA PHE A 51 3.82 19.11 12.38
C PHE A 51 2.83 18.24 13.20
N ASP A 52 1.53 18.48 13.09
CA ASP A 52 0.47 17.78 13.87
C ASP A 52 -0.87 17.67 13.12
N HIS A 53 -0.80 17.53 11.80
CA HIS A 53 -1.97 17.39 10.91
C HIS A 53 -3.04 18.48 11.16
N TYR A 54 -2.61 19.73 11.12
CA TYR A 54 -3.45 20.92 11.32
C TYR A 54 -4.19 20.97 12.68
N GLY A 55 -3.61 20.31 13.68
CA GLY A 55 -4.06 20.36 15.06
C GLY A 55 -5.19 19.38 15.42
N GLY A 56 -5.55 18.51 14.48
CA GLY A 56 -6.55 17.46 14.69
C GLY A 56 -6.04 16.33 15.58
N GLU A 57 -4.73 16.10 15.63
CA GLU A 57 -4.13 14.92 16.27
C GLU A 57 -3.58 15.23 17.70
N PRO A 58 -3.51 14.24 18.62
CA PRO A 58 -2.97 14.43 19.98
C PRO A 58 -1.46 14.69 20.07
N GLN A 59 -0.69 14.14 19.13
CA GLN A 59 0.77 14.22 19.09
C GLN A 59 1.27 15.34 18.18
N VAL A 60 2.51 15.77 18.42
CA VAL A 60 3.31 16.50 17.44
C VAL A 60 4.42 15.60 16.89
N TYR A 61 4.60 15.61 15.58
CA TYR A 61 5.73 14.96 14.93
C TYR A 61 7.00 15.78 15.10
N THR A 62 8.08 15.12 15.52
CA THR A 62 9.38 15.78 15.68
C THR A 62 10.48 15.00 14.97
N SER A 63 11.50 15.71 14.49
CA SER A 63 12.70 15.09 13.91
C SER A 63 13.74 14.69 14.96
N ARG A 64 13.37 14.67 16.24
CA ARG A 64 14.29 14.27 17.32
C ARG A 64 14.68 12.80 17.15
N PRO A 65 15.92 12.42 17.49
CA PRO A 65 16.37 11.02 17.49
C PRO A 65 15.61 10.15 18.51
N ASP A 66 14.81 10.76 19.39
CA ASP A 66 13.88 10.07 20.28
C ASP A 66 12.60 9.58 19.58
N ASN A 67 12.27 10.12 18.40
CA ASN A 67 11.04 9.83 17.66
C ASN A 67 11.30 9.20 16.29
N VAL A 68 12.37 9.60 15.59
CA VAL A 68 12.72 9.06 14.26
C VAL A 68 14.19 8.72 14.23
N PHE A 69 14.50 7.43 14.11
CA PHE A 69 15.87 6.94 14.06
C PHE A 69 15.92 5.57 13.39
N VAL A 70 17.13 5.13 13.06
CA VAL A 70 17.38 3.78 12.55
C VAL A 70 18.07 2.96 13.63
N SER A 71 17.57 1.74 13.86
CA SER A 71 18.15 0.81 14.84
C SER A 71 17.90 -0.63 14.42
N GLY A 72 18.95 -1.46 14.48
CA GLY A 72 18.85 -2.89 14.17
C GLY A 72 18.39 -3.20 12.75
N GLY A 73 18.71 -2.32 11.78
CA GLY A 73 18.28 -2.45 10.38
C GLY A 73 16.87 -1.94 10.09
N ASN A 74 16.19 -1.33 11.07
CA ASN A 74 14.82 -0.83 10.89
C ASN A 74 14.78 0.69 11.02
N LEU A 75 13.91 1.33 10.24
CA LEU A 75 13.38 2.64 10.62
C LEU A 75 12.46 2.46 11.82
N VAL A 76 12.67 3.28 12.84
CA VAL A 76 11.86 3.31 14.05
C VAL A 76 11.13 4.65 14.11
N LEU A 77 9.80 4.58 14.07
CA LEU A 77 8.92 5.70 14.37
C LEU A 77 8.36 5.48 15.77
N ARG A 78 8.86 6.25 16.73
CA ARG A 78 8.57 6.10 18.15
C ARG A 78 7.58 7.16 18.63
N ALA A 79 6.41 6.71 19.06
CA ALA A 79 5.47 7.52 19.82
C ALA A 79 5.86 7.55 21.30
N ARG A 80 5.75 8.71 21.94
CA ARG A 80 6.11 8.92 23.35
C ARG A 80 5.04 9.74 24.06
N ARG A 81 4.79 9.40 25.32
CA ARG A 81 4.06 10.27 26.25
C ARG A 81 5.06 11.20 26.93
N GLU A 82 5.05 12.46 26.53
CA GLU A 82 5.91 13.49 27.12
C GLU A 82 5.29 14.88 26.87
N THR A 83 5.54 15.81 27.79
CA THR A 83 5.17 17.20 27.56
C THR A 83 6.13 17.84 26.57
N TYR A 84 5.60 18.36 25.46
CA TYR A 84 6.40 19.04 24.44
C TYR A 84 5.78 20.39 24.06
N SER A 85 6.56 21.45 24.14
CA SER A 85 6.20 22.77 23.62
C SER A 85 7.01 23.06 22.37
N CYS A 86 6.33 23.34 21.28
CA CYS A 86 7.00 23.82 20.09
C CYS A 86 7.61 25.21 20.34
N PRO A 87 8.80 25.49 19.77
CA PRO A 87 9.40 26.82 19.85
C PRO A 87 8.46 27.89 19.29
N PRO A 88 8.43 29.12 19.84
CA PRO A 88 7.51 30.17 19.39
C PRO A 88 7.54 30.43 17.88
N GLY A 89 8.71 30.32 17.23
CA GLY A 89 8.86 30.51 15.79
C GLY A 89 8.25 29.40 14.91
N SER A 90 7.94 28.24 15.50
CA SER A 90 7.34 27.10 14.79
C SER A 90 5.82 27.01 14.96
N VAL A 91 5.24 27.84 15.83
CA VAL A 91 3.81 27.77 16.19
C VAL A 91 3.01 28.70 15.29
N ASN A 92 2.20 28.13 14.40
CA ASN A 92 1.28 28.83 13.52
C ASN A 92 0.16 27.88 13.08
N GLU A 93 -0.70 28.31 12.15
CA GLU A 93 -1.83 27.49 11.67
C GLU A 93 -1.42 26.21 10.91
N TRP A 94 -0.15 26.11 10.47
CA TRP A 94 0.40 24.96 9.72
C TRP A 94 1.41 24.15 10.53
N GLY A 95 2.12 24.79 11.47
CA GLY A 95 3.14 24.19 12.33
C GLY A 95 2.70 24.23 13.78
N CYS A 96 2.67 23.08 14.43
CA CYS A 96 2.13 22.91 15.79
C CYS A 96 0.77 23.59 15.97
N ALA A 97 -0.14 23.31 15.05
CA ALA A 97 -1.42 24.01 14.93
C ALA A 97 -2.32 23.79 16.15
N ARG A 98 -2.26 22.63 16.81
CA ARG A 98 -2.95 22.40 18.09
C ARG A 98 -2.45 23.34 19.18
N GLN A 99 -1.13 23.53 19.31
CA GLN A 99 -0.57 24.48 20.28
C GLN A 99 -0.96 25.92 19.91
N TYR A 100 -0.96 26.26 18.61
CA TYR A 100 -1.45 27.55 18.14
C TYR A 100 -2.92 27.79 18.53
N ASN A 101 -3.79 26.80 18.32
CA ASN A 101 -5.23 26.88 18.56
C ASN A 101 -5.61 26.86 20.05
N THR A 102 -4.86 26.12 20.87
CA THR A 102 -5.23 25.88 22.29
C THR A 102 -4.36 26.65 23.28
N GLY A 103 -3.19 27.13 22.87
CA GLY A 103 -2.18 27.70 23.76
C GLY A 103 -1.52 26.68 24.69
N GLN A 104 -1.77 25.37 24.51
CA GLN A 104 -1.28 24.31 25.39
C GLN A 104 -0.15 23.49 24.74
N PRO A 105 0.79 22.96 25.55
CA PRO A 105 1.77 22.01 25.06
C PRO A 105 1.13 20.68 24.64
N TYR A 106 1.84 19.91 23.82
CA TYR A 106 1.49 18.54 23.49
C TYR A 106 1.77 17.62 24.67
N SER A 107 0.96 16.56 24.78
CA SER A 107 1.18 15.46 25.75
C SER A 107 1.86 14.26 25.11
N PHE A 108 2.06 14.29 23.79
CA PHE A 108 2.64 13.22 23.02
C PHE A 108 3.53 13.76 21.89
N THR A 109 4.58 13.02 21.58
CA THR A 109 5.40 13.24 20.39
C THR A 109 5.46 11.95 19.57
N SER A 110 5.69 12.07 18.27
CA SER A 110 5.84 10.90 17.41
C SER A 110 6.72 11.14 16.19
N GLY A 111 6.86 10.11 15.36
CA GLY A 111 7.63 10.11 14.12
C GLY A 111 6.74 10.12 12.88
N TYR A 112 7.19 10.85 11.87
CA TYR A 112 6.60 10.91 10.53
C TYR A 112 7.74 11.08 9.53
N VAL A 113 7.70 10.29 8.46
CA VAL A 113 8.53 10.48 7.27
C VAL A 113 7.67 10.45 6.02
N GLU A 114 7.98 11.31 5.06
CA GLU A 114 7.43 11.26 3.70
C GLU A 114 8.55 11.22 2.68
N THR A 115 8.32 10.62 1.52
CA THR A 115 9.30 10.68 0.44
C THR A 115 9.41 12.10 -0.14
N LYS A 116 10.62 12.49 -0.53
CA LYS A 116 10.86 13.72 -1.29
C LYS A 116 10.22 13.61 -2.67
N GLN A 117 9.92 14.75 -3.29
CA GLN A 117 9.32 14.83 -4.63
C GLN A 117 10.07 14.02 -5.71
N ALA A 118 11.40 13.90 -5.61
CA ALA A 118 12.22 13.10 -6.53
C ALA A 118 11.90 11.59 -6.49
N TYR A 119 11.19 11.13 -5.46
CA TYR A 119 10.74 9.77 -5.24
C TYR A 119 9.21 9.65 -5.29
N ASN A 120 8.53 10.61 -5.92
CA ASN A 120 7.12 10.47 -6.24
C ASN A 120 6.91 9.20 -7.08
N THR A 121 5.87 8.47 -6.74
CA THR A 121 5.43 7.27 -7.45
C THR A 121 4.07 7.50 -8.07
N GLN A 122 3.83 6.93 -9.24
CA GLN A 122 2.56 7.03 -9.94
C GLN A 122 2.31 5.67 -10.58
N TYR A 123 1.32 4.92 -10.11
CA TYR A 123 1.16 3.52 -10.46
C TYR A 123 2.36 2.63 -10.09
N GLY A 124 2.16 1.33 -10.18
CA GLY A 124 3.14 0.31 -9.86
C GLY A 124 2.75 -0.48 -8.62
N TYR A 125 3.75 -1.10 -7.99
CA TYR A 125 3.55 -1.83 -6.74
C TYR A 125 4.40 -1.22 -5.65
N MET A 126 3.78 -0.89 -4.52
CA MET A 126 4.45 -0.30 -3.38
C MET A 126 4.24 -1.21 -2.19
N GLU A 127 5.31 -1.56 -1.48
CA GLU A 127 5.24 -2.39 -0.28
C GLU A 127 6.14 -1.87 0.82
N ALA A 128 5.73 -2.15 2.05
CA ALA A 128 6.55 -1.98 3.24
C ALA A 128 6.39 -3.19 4.17
N HIS A 129 7.49 -3.63 4.76
CA HIS A 129 7.49 -4.70 5.76
C HIS A 129 7.56 -4.08 7.15
N ILE A 130 6.51 -4.28 7.94
CA ILE A 130 6.22 -3.47 9.12
C ILE A 130 5.77 -4.37 10.27
N GLN A 131 6.24 -4.05 11.48
CA GLN A 131 5.74 -4.56 12.75
C GLN A 131 5.37 -3.37 13.63
N MET A 132 4.24 -3.45 14.33
CA MET A 132 3.78 -2.36 15.20
C MET A 132 3.11 -2.89 16.48
N PRO A 133 3.17 -2.16 17.60
CA PRO A 133 2.44 -2.52 18.81
C PRO A 133 0.95 -2.25 18.63
N HIS A 134 0.12 -2.94 19.41
CA HIS A 134 -1.32 -2.70 19.45
C HIS A 134 -1.72 -2.20 20.84
N ALA A 135 -2.44 -1.09 20.88
CA ALA A 135 -3.11 -0.57 22.07
C ALA A 135 -4.13 0.51 21.68
N VAL A 136 -5.12 0.74 22.54
CA VAL A 136 -6.11 1.81 22.38
C VAL A 136 -5.43 3.17 22.21
N GLY A 137 -5.84 3.88 21.15
CA GLY A 137 -5.39 5.23 20.81
C GLY A 137 -4.16 5.31 19.93
N TYR A 138 -3.60 4.18 19.50
CA TYR A 138 -2.56 4.15 18.46
C TYR A 138 -3.15 4.24 17.06
N TRP A 139 -2.47 4.98 16.19
CA TRP A 139 -2.80 5.08 14.76
C TRP A 139 -1.55 5.10 13.83
N PRO A 140 -0.73 4.03 13.79
CA PRO A 140 0.27 3.82 12.75
C PRO A 140 -0.35 3.71 11.35
N ALA A 141 0.32 4.26 10.35
CA ALA A 141 -0.14 4.20 8.96
C ALA A 141 1.02 4.12 7.95
N PHE A 142 0.74 3.47 6.82
CA PHE A 142 1.50 3.55 5.57
C PHE A 142 0.53 3.94 4.47
N TRP A 143 0.77 5.10 3.88
CA TRP A 143 -0.20 5.73 2.99
C TRP A 143 0.50 6.59 1.96
N THR A 144 -0.28 7.15 1.05
CA THR A 144 0.23 7.99 -0.01
C THR A 144 -0.49 9.31 -0.07
N PHE A 145 0.23 10.37 -0.42
CA PHE A 145 -0.36 11.67 -0.60
C PHE A 145 0.36 12.45 -1.69
N VAL A 146 -0.39 13.25 -2.43
CA VAL A 146 0.13 14.02 -3.57
C VAL A 146 1.22 15.04 -3.14
N GLY A 147 1.19 15.47 -1.87
CA GLY A 147 2.17 16.37 -1.26
C GLY A 147 1.78 17.86 -1.36
N PRO A 148 2.45 18.74 -0.61
CA PRO A 148 2.17 20.18 -0.61
C PRO A 148 2.56 20.85 -1.93
N GLY A 149 1.83 21.93 -2.28
CA GLY A 149 2.13 22.78 -3.43
C GLY A 149 1.51 22.35 -4.76
N LEU A 150 0.66 21.33 -4.75
CA LEU A 150 -0.06 20.89 -5.93
C LEU A 150 -1.32 21.73 -6.19
N PRO A 151 -1.68 21.97 -7.47
CA PRO A 151 -2.80 22.84 -7.82
C PRO A 151 -4.16 22.23 -7.42
N SER A 152 -5.15 23.09 -7.19
CA SER A 152 -6.48 22.72 -6.67
C SER A 152 -7.33 21.81 -7.58
N ASN A 153 -6.86 21.57 -8.80
CA ASN A 153 -7.50 20.67 -9.78
C ASN A 153 -6.89 19.25 -9.78
N VAL A 154 -5.95 18.97 -8.88
CA VAL A 154 -5.44 17.60 -8.63
C VAL A 154 -6.58 16.77 -8.04
N ASN A 155 -6.73 15.54 -8.53
CA ASN A 155 -7.62 14.58 -7.90
C ASN A 155 -6.92 14.14 -6.62
N ALA A 156 -7.06 14.95 -5.56
CA ALA A 156 -6.30 14.84 -4.32
C ALA A 156 -6.59 13.52 -3.64
N ALA A 157 -5.83 12.52 -4.05
CA ALA A 157 -6.15 11.15 -3.83
C ALA A 157 -5.16 10.56 -2.83
N GLU A 158 -5.69 10.27 -1.66
CA GLU A 158 -5.00 9.54 -0.62
C GLU A 158 -5.21 8.05 -0.85
N ILE A 159 -4.15 7.27 -0.73
CA ILE A 159 -4.24 5.80 -0.73
C ILE A 159 -3.65 5.31 0.58
N ASP A 160 -4.53 4.88 1.47
CA ASP A 160 -4.12 4.28 2.73
C ASP A 160 -3.85 2.80 2.50
N ILE A 161 -2.57 2.46 2.34
CA ILE A 161 -2.10 1.11 2.07
C ILE A 161 -2.35 0.23 3.30
N PHE A 162 -2.12 0.78 4.48
CA PHE A 162 -2.76 0.32 5.70
C PHE A 162 -2.88 1.47 6.70
N GLU A 163 -3.92 1.38 7.51
CA GLU A 163 -4.03 2.09 8.78
C GLU A 163 -4.33 1.08 9.89
N MET A 164 -3.75 1.32 11.06
CA MET A 164 -4.16 0.64 12.27
C MET A 164 -5.00 1.57 13.12
N LEU A 165 -6.18 1.12 13.53
CA LEU A 165 -6.98 1.82 14.54
C LEU A 165 -6.90 1.04 15.85
N GLY A 166 -6.22 1.61 16.84
CA GLY A 166 -5.90 0.95 18.11
C GLY A 166 -7.14 0.56 18.94
N HIS A 167 -8.27 1.21 18.72
CA HIS A 167 -9.56 0.82 19.32
C HIS A 167 -10.19 -0.44 18.70
N LEU A 168 -9.78 -0.84 17.48
CA LEU A 168 -10.20 -2.09 16.85
C LEU A 168 -9.35 -3.28 17.32
N PRO A 169 -9.83 -4.53 17.21
CA PRO A 169 -9.03 -5.70 17.52
C PRO A 169 -7.74 -5.76 16.68
N ALA A 170 -6.66 -6.29 17.26
CA ALA A 170 -5.36 -6.39 16.59
C ALA A 170 -5.36 -7.24 15.30
N SER A 171 -6.44 -7.97 15.01
CA SER A 171 -6.65 -8.78 13.82
C SER A 171 -7.41 -8.06 12.70
N VAL A 172 -7.73 -6.77 12.87
CA VAL A 172 -8.47 -5.96 11.88
C VAL A 172 -7.53 -4.94 11.25
N SER A 173 -7.28 -5.05 9.95
CA SER A 173 -6.58 -4.04 9.15
C SER A 173 -7.57 -3.04 8.56
N THR A 174 -7.25 -1.76 8.51
CA THR A 174 -8.08 -0.79 7.79
C THR A 174 -7.36 -0.22 6.58
N THR A 175 -8.14 0.16 5.58
CA THR A 175 -7.67 0.84 4.36
C THR A 175 -8.71 1.86 3.97
N ASN A 176 -8.28 2.95 3.36
CA ASN A 176 -9.14 4.02 2.93
C ASN A 176 -8.65 4.63 1.60
N ILE A 177 -9.54 5.36 0.96
CA ILE A 177 -9.25 6.23 -0.16
C ILE A 177 -10.00 7.53 0.11
N HIS A 178 -9.28 8.64 0.11
CA HIS A 178 -9.85 9.97 0.12
C HIS A 178 -9.75 10.55 -1.29
N ARG A 179 -10.86 11.01 -1.88
CA ARG A 179 -10.89 11.63 -3.21
C ARG A 179 -11.25 13.11 -3.06
N GLY A 180 -10.28 14.00 -3.20
CA GLY A 180 -10.49 15.44 -3.15
C GLY A 180 -10.35 16.06 -1.75
N TYR A 181 -10.07 17.37 -1.71
CA TYR A 181 -10.13 18.19 -0.49
C TYR A 181 -11.49 18.90 -0.42
N GLY A 182 -12.54 18.19 -0.01
CA GLY A 182 -13.88 18.77 0.06
C GLY A 182 -14.71 18.17 1.19
N PRO A 183 -15.45 18.97 1.96
CA PRO A 183 -16.42 18.42 2.91
C PRO A 183 -17.50 17.64 2.16
N GLY A 184 -17.65 16.35 2.49
CA GLY A 184 -18.69 15.48 1.94
C GLY A 184 -18.24 14.55 0.81
N GLU A 185 -16.95 14.55 0.45
CA GLU A 185 -16.41 13.51 -0.43
C GLU A 185 -16.40 12.15 0.31
N PRO A 186 -16.89 11.07 -0.32
CA PRO A 186 -17.03 9.79 0.36
C PRO A 186 -15.66 9.13 0.54
N ASP A 187 -15.31 8.90 1.79
CA ASP A 187 -14.23 7.99 2.16
C ASP A 187 -14.62 6.57 1.72
N TYR A 188 -13.71 5.89 1.01
CA TYR A 188 -13.88 4.47 0.71
C TYR A 188 -13.19 3.63 1.79
N TYR A 189 -13.66 3.74 3.02
CA TYR A 189 -13.13 3.00 4.15
C TYR A 189 -13.51 1.51 4.07
N GLN A 190 -12.56 0.64 4.41
CA GLN A 190 -12.81 -0.79 4.60
C GLN A 190 -12.01 -1.37 5.78
N GLU A 191 -12.71 -2.15 6.59
CA GLU A 191 -12.12 -3.09 7.55
C GLU A 191 -11.88 -4.44 6.90
N LEU A 192 -10.69 -4.98 7.12
CA LEU A 192 -10.22 -6.23 6.57
C LEU A 192 -9.87 -7.14 7.74
N VAL A 193 -10.26 -8.41 7.67
CA VAL A 193 -9.94 -9.42 8.70
C VAL A 193 -9.16 -10.56 8.04
N PRO A 194 -7.86 -10.35 7.72
CA PRO A 194 -7.08 -11.37 7.05
C PRO A 194 -6.89 -12.59 7.96
N THR A 195 -6.87 -13.77 7.37
CA THR A 195 -6.77 -15.02 8.14
C THR A 195 -5.40 -15.12 8.82
N GLY A 196 -5.38 -15.25 10.14
CA GLY A 196 -4.14 -15.41 10.92
C GLY A 196 -3.33 -14.12 11.12
N PHE A 197 -3.90 -12.95 10.79
CA PHE A 197 -3.24 -11.65 10.90
C PHE A 197 -3.25 -11.09 12.33
N ASN A 198 -2.14 -10.43 12.72
CA ASN A 198 -2.06 -9.62 13.93
C ASN A 198 -0.96 -8.57 13.80
N TYR A 199 -1.26 -7.29 14.02
CA TYR A 199 -0.30 -6.18 13.91
C TYR A 199 1.03 -6.36 14.67
N THR A 200 1.00 -7.10 15.78
CA THR A 200 2.20 -7.33 16.61
C THR A 200 3.21 -8.27 15.95
N SER A 201 2.87 -8.91 14.83
CA SER A 201 3.77 -9.67 13.98
C SER A 201 4.25 -8.83 12.80
N TRP A 202 5.35 -9.24 12.19
CA TRP A 202 5.81 -8.65 10.93
C TRP A 202 4.87 -9.02 9.80
N HIS A 203 4.42 -8.01 9.06
CA HIS A 203 3.57 -8.16 7.88
C HIS A 203 4.06 -7.29 6.74
N THR A 204 3.86 -7.76 5.51
CA THR A 204 4.08 -6.94 4.30
C THR A 204 2.74 -6.34 3.86
N TYR A 205 2.65 -5.02 3.93
CA TYR A 205 1.49 -4.25 3.45
C TYR A 205 1.83 -3.64 2.10
N SER A 206 0.91 -3.76 1.14
CA SER A 206 1.20 -3.33 -0.23
C SER A 206 -0.03 -2.98 -1.04
N VAL A 207 0.19 -2.24 -2.12
CA VAL A 207 -0.79 -1.99 -3.18
C VAL A 207 -0.18 -2.25 -4.56
N GLU A 208 -0.95 -2.89 -5.45
CA GLU A 208 -0.81 -2.80 -6.91
C GLU A 208 -1.75 -1.71 -7.40
N TRP A 209 -1.21 -0.62 -7.91
CA TRP A 209 -1.95 0.52 -8.42
C TRP A 209 -1.71 0.65 -9.92
N SER A 210 -2.75 0.50 -10.73
CA SER A 210 -2.77 0.81 -12.16
C SER A 210 -3.76 1.94 -12.43
N PRO A 211 -3.89 2.46 -13.66
CA PRO A 211 -4.93 3.46 -13.97
C PRO A 211 -6.36 2.95 -13.79
N SER A 212 -6.56 1.62 -13.87
CA SER A 212 -7.88 1.01 -13.88
C SER A 212 -8.30 0.47 -12.50
N LYS A 213 -7.35 0.21 -11.60
CA LYS A 213 -7.63 -0.38 -10.28
C LYS A 213 -6.51 -0.21 -9.29
N ILE A 214 -6.88 -0.38 -8.02
CA ILE A 214 -5.96 -0.59 -6.91
C ILE A 214 -6.30 -1.92 -6.24
N ILE A 215 -5.30 -2.74 -5.98
CA ILE A 215 -5.43 -3.99 -5.23
C ILE A 215 -4.54 -3.87 -4.01
N TRP A 216 -5.10 -4.06 -2.82
CA TRP A 216 -4.33 -4.13 -1.58
C TRP A 216 -3.99 -5.58 -1.28
N TYR A 217 -2.82 -5.78 -0.69
CA TYR A 217 -2.38 -7.09 -0.21
C TYR A 217 -1.80 -6.98 1.19
N ILE A 218 -2.02 -8.05 1.95
CA ILE A 218 -1.33 -8.33 3.21
C ILE A 218 -0.63 -9.67 3.04
N ASP A 219 0.68 -9.70 3.24
CA ASP A 219 1.55 -10.87 3.04
C ASP A 219 1.42 -11.52 1.66
N GLY A 220 1.23 -10.68 0.63
CA GLY A 220 1.05 -11.14 -0.76
C GLY A 220 -0.30 -11.81 -1.03
N VAL A 221 -1.26 -11.73 -0.11
CA VAL A 221 -2.64 -12.18 -0.32
C VAL A 221 -3.53 -10.96 -0.61
N PRO A 222 -4.25 -10.93 -1.74
CA PRO A 222 -5.18 -9.85 -2.04
C PRO A 222 -6.23 -9.73 -0.94
N SER A 223 -6.41 -8.52 -0.41
CA SER A 223 -7.35 -8.24 0.68
C SER A 223 -8.48 -7.30 0.25
N ARG A 224 -8.23 -6.44 -0.76
CA ARG A 224 -9.20 -5.49 -1.31
C ARG A 224 -8.90 -5.19 -2.78
N LEU A 225 -9.95 -4.98 -3.58
CA LEU A 225 -9.87 -4.49 -4.96
C LEU A 225 -10.79 -3.27 -5.10
N LEU A 226 -10.27 -2.20 -5.69
CA LEU A 226 -11.04 -1.01 -6.08
C LEU A 226 -10.82 -0.72 -7.57
N PRO A 227 -11.77 -1.06 -8.45
CA PRO A 227 -11.73 -0.64 -9.85
C PRO A 227 -12.11 0.84 -10.00
N ASP A 228 -11.80 1.42 -11.16
CA ASP A 228 -12.26 2.75 -11.61
C ASP A 228 -12.08 3.85 -10.56
N HIS A 229 -10.91 3.85 -9.91
CA HIS A 229 -10.63 4.71 -8.76
C HIS A 229 -10.38 6.18 -9.15
N GLY A 230 -10.00 6.45 -10.40
CA GLY A 230 -9.77 7.82 -10.91
C GLY A 230 -8.52 8.51 -10.37
N ILE A 231 -7.75 7.87 -9.49
CA ILE A 231 -6.51 8.39 -8.89
C ILE A 231 -5.39 8.29 -9.93
N VAL A 232 -4.93 9.44 -10.40
CA VAL A 232 -3.92 9.50 -11.47
C VAL A 232 -2.70 10.33 -11.10
N ASP A 233 -2.76 11.15 -10.07
CA ASP A 233 -1.68 12.06 -9.74
C ASP A 233 -0.51 11.33 -9.06
N PRO A 234 0.76 11.66 -9.36
CA PRO A 234 1.89 11.12 -8.63
C PRO A 234 1.81 11.46 -7.14
N VAL A 235 2.11 10.48 -6.29
CA VAL A 235 2.03 10.57 -4.83
C VAL A 235 3.40 10.33 -4.18
N ARG A 236 3.58 10.87 -3.00
CA ARG A 236 4.63 10.53 -2.05
C ARG A 236 4.18 9.35 -1.20
N LEU A 237 5.14 8.57 -0.71
CA LEU A 237 4.89 7.56 0.31
C LEU A 237 5.10 8.17 1.69
N ILE A 238 4.22 7.85 2.63
CA ILE A 238 4.23 8.36 4.00
C ILE A 238 4.19 7.20 4.98
N LEU A 239 5.03 7.29 6.01
CA LEU A 239 5.01 6.41 7.17
C LEU A 239 4.94 7.30 8.42
N ASN A 240 3.96 7.06 9.26
CA ASN A 240 3.83 7.80 10.53
C ASN A 240 3.21 6.93 11.61
N PHE A 241 3.44 7.34 12.86
CA PHE A 241 2.74 6.79 14.01
C PHE A 241 1.87 7.88 14.64
N ALA A 242 0.63 8.02 14.18
CA ALA A 242 -0.34 8.94 14.78
C ALA A 242 -0.97 8.37 16.06
N LEU A 243 -1.73 9.20 16.76
CA LEU A 243 -2.61 8.79 17.85
C LEU A 243 -4.04 9.21 17.52
N GLU A 244 -5.01 8.37 17.85
CA GLU A 244 -6.41 8.61 17.49
C GLU A 244 -6.98 9.80 18.29
N PRO A 245 -7.54 10.85 17.65
CA PRO A 245 -8.13 11.95 18.39
C PRO A 245 -9.51 11.64 18.97
N TRP A 246 -10.25 10.70 18.37
CA TRP A 246 -11.58 10.28 18.83
C TRP A 246 -11.55 9.21 19.93
N THR A 247 -10.48 8.40 19.99
CA THR A 247 -10.27 7.41 21.05
C THR A 247 -8.83 7.52 21.56
N PRO A 248 -8.47 8.63 22.21
CA PRO A 248 -7.09 8.93 22.54
C PRO A 248 -6.47 7.96 23.55
N PRO A 249 -5.13 7.87 23.60
CA PRO A 249 -4.44 7.04 24.57
C PRO A 249 -4.87 7.31 26.02
N THR A 250 -5.14 6.24 26.76
CA THR A 250 -5.51 6.29 28.17
C THR A 250 -4.28 6.17 29.07
N ALA A 251 -4.45 6.21 30.39
CA ALA A 251 -3.34 5.99 31.33
C ALA A 251 -2.70 4.58 31.21
N SER A 252 -3.45 3.58 30.72
CA SER A 252 -2.94 2.22 30.50
C SER A 252 -2.33 2.00 29.12
N THR A 253 -2.48 2.93 28.18
CA THR A 253 -1.80 2.83 26.88
C THR A 253 -0.28 2.91 27.09
N PRO A 254 0.47 1.86 26.74
CA PRO A 254 1.91 1.77 27.03
C PRO A 254 2.69 2.83 26.23
N PHE A 255 3.79 3.35 26.78
CA PHE A 255 4.73 4.19 26.04
C PHE A 255 6.14 4.01 26.64
N PRO A 256 7.22 4.18 25.85
CA PRO A 256 7.23 4.45 24.41
C PRO A 256 6.71 3.27 23.58
N ALA A 257 6.31 3.54 22.34
CA ALA A 257 5.83 2.54 21.40
C ALA A 257 6.41 2.78 20.02
N ASP A 258 6.82 1.70 19.35
CA ASP A 258 7.63 1.75 18.14
C ASP A 258 6.92 1.08 16.97
N MET A 259 6.65 1.83 15.91
CA MET A 259 6.41 1.24 14.59
C MET A 259 7.76 0.98 13.96
N LEU A 260 8.03 -0.28 13.64
CA LEU A 260 9.27 -0.76 13.03
C LEU A 260 9.03 -1.04 11.55
N ILE A 261 9.90 -0.51 10.70
CA ILE A 261 9.87 -0.74 9.26
C ILE A 261 11.21 -1.30 8.83
N ASP A 262 11.20 -2.53 8.30
CA ASP A 262 12.39 -3.25 7.83
C ASP A 262 12.81 -2.77 6.44
N TYR A 263 11.83 -2.62 5.54
CA TYR A 263 12.07 -2.04 4.22
C TYR A 263 10.85 -1.34 3.63
N VAL A 264 11.11 -0.47 2.65
CA VAL A 264 10.14 0.03 1.68
C VAL A 264 10.66 -0.29 0.28
N ARG A 265 9.79 -0.81 -0.60
CA ARG A 265 10.11 -1.10 -1.99
C ARG A 265 9.05 -0.57 -2.94
N VAL A 266 9.51 -0.04 -4.06
CA VAL A 266 8.64 0.41 -5.16
C VAL A 266 9.06 -0.28 -6.44
N TYR A 267 8.10 -0.91 -7.10
CA TYR A 267 8.28 -1.63 -8.35
C TYR A 267 7.42 -1.02 -9.45
N LYS A 268 7.88 -1.19 -10.69
CA LYS A 268 7.13 -0.87 -11.89
C LYS A 268 7.03 -2.10 -12.78
N LEU A 269 5.98 -2.16 -13.58
CA LEU A 269 5.91 -3.12 -14.66
C LEU A 269 7.04 -2.85 -15.66
N ARG A 270 7.69 -3.91 -16.12
CA ARG A 270 8.61 -3.84 -17.24
C ARG A 270 7.83 -3.52 -18.51
N ASN A 271 8.37 -2.62 -19.31
CA ASN A 271 7.75 -2.15 -20.53
C ASN A 271 8.47 -2.67 -21.79
N ASP A 272 7.71 -2.75 -22.87
CA ASP A 272 8.13 -2.98 -24.25
C ASP A 272 7.14 -2.24 -25.18
N CYS A 273 6.97 -0.95 -24.89
CA CYS A 273 5.93 -0.10 -25.48
C CYS A 273 6.17 0.31 -26.94
N ASN A 274 7.25 -0.17 -27.56
CA ASN A 274 7.47 -0.01 -28.99
C ASN A 274 6.96 -1.22 -29.78
N THR A 275 6.55 -2.28 -29.09
CA THR A 275 6.10 -3.53 -29.69
C THR A 275 4.59 -3.65 -29.54
N SER A 276 3.90 -3.88 -30.66
CA SER A 276 2.49 -4.31 -30.66
C SER A 276 2.44 -5.81 -30.88
N ILE A 277 1.54 -6.49 -30.16
CA ILE A 277 1.17 -7.86 -30.49
C ILE A 277 -0.03 -7.77 -31.41
N ILE A 278 0.19 -7.95 -32.71
CA ILE A 278 -0.88 -8.00 -33.71
C ILE A 278 -0.87 -9.43 -34.26
N ASN A 279 -1.59 -10.33 -33.60
CA ASN A 279 -1.72 -11.70 -34.08
C ASN A 279 -3.16 -11.96 -34.50
N ALA A 280 -3.34 -12.13 -35.80
CA ALA A 280 -4.64 -12.34 -36.41
C ALA A 280 -5.28 -13.64 -35.93
N CYS A 281 -4.56 -14.77 -35.78
CA CYS A 281 -5.13 -16.06 -35.38
C CYS A 281 -4.06 -17.03 -34.83
N GLY A 282 -4.32 -17.71 -33.71
CA GLY A 282 -3.44 -18.77 -33.19
C GLY A 282 -2.24 -18.24 -32.42
N TYR A 283 -2.45 -17.21 -31.59
CA TYR A 283 -1.40 -16.69 -30.72
C TYR A 283 -0.92 -17.75 -29.71
N ASN A 284 0.39 -17.95 -29.63
CA ASN A 284 0.97 -18.89 -28.68
C ASN A 284 1.11 -18.25 -27.30
N PHE A 285 0.13 -18.49 -26.43
CA PHE A 285 0.11 -17.99 -25.06
C PHE A 285 1.19 -18.58 -24.16
N ALA A 286 1.74 -19.76 -24.48
CA ALA A 286 2.81 -20.38 -23.71
C ALA A 286 4.12 -19.57 -23.76
N THR A 287 4.27 -18.71 -24.77
CA THR A 287 5.42 -17.81 -24.93
C THR A 287 5.05 -16.34 -24.72
N HIS A 288 3.89 -16.06 -24.12
CA HIS A 288 3.46 -14.69 -23.90
C HIS A 288 4.41 -13.95 -22.96
N ASP A 289 4.84 -12.77 -23.40
CA ASP A 289 5.68 -11.86 -22.64
C ASP A 289 4.78 -10.81 -21.97
N ASN A 290 4.62 -10.89 -20.63
CA ASN A 290 3.67 -10.06 -19.88
C ASN A 290 4.16 -8.62 -19.62
N ARG A 291 5.24 -8.17 -20.30
CA ARG A 291 5.64 -6.76 -20.31
C ARG A 291 4.55 -5.90 -20.95
N VAL A 292 4.45 -4.64 -20.50
CA VAL A 292 3.50 -3.67 -21.06
C VAL A 292 3.86 -3.41 -22.53
N LYS A 293 2.95 -3.75 -23.44
CA LYS A 293 3.08 -3.53 -24.89
C LYS A 293 2.47 -2.19 -25.29
N LYS A 294 2.71 -1.77 -26.54
CA LYS A 294 2.00 -0.61 -27.09
C LYS A 294 0.51 -0.90 -27.20
N GLU A 295 0.19 -1.96 -27.92
CA GLU A 295 -1.16 -2.39 -28.23
C GLU A 295 -1.16 -3.92 -28.35
N ILE A 296 -2.25 -4.56 -27.95
CA ILE A 296 -2.45 -6.00 -28.13
C ILE A 296 -3.75 -6.20 -28.90
N ILE A 297 -3.65 -6.70 -30.13
CA ILE A 297 -4.78 -7.11 -30.96
C ILE A 297 -4.67 -8.62 -31.19
N LEU A 298 -5.66 -9.35 -30.67
CA LEU A 298 -5.80 -10.79 -30.85
C LEU A 298 -7.06 -11.09 -31.67
N GLY A 299 -6.91 -11.86 -32.73
CA GLY A 299 -8.05 -12.21 -33.56
C GLY A 299 -8.28 -11.22 -34.72
N ASN A 300 -9.05 -11.66 -35.71
CA ASN A 300 -9.48 -10.85 -36.85
C ASN A 300 -11.00 -10.92 -37.10
N GLY A 301 -11.77 -11.37 -36.10
CA GLY A 301 -13.22 -11.58 -36.17
C GLY A 301 -13.67 -12.93 -36.72
N SER A 302 -12.75 -13.75 -37.25
CA SER A 302 -13.09 -15.05 -37.90
C SER A 302 -12.47 -16.28 -37.25
N CYS A 303 -11.62 -16.10 -36.23
CA CYS A 303 -10.92 -17.20 -35.59
C CYS A 303 -11.06 -17.23 -34.08
N VAL A 304 -10.85 -18.43 -33.55
CA VAL A 304 -10.94 -18.75 -32.14
C VAL A 304 -9.53 -18.74 -31.55
N ASN A 305 -9.32 -17.95 -30.50
CA ASN A 305 -8.14 -18.08 -29.63
C ASN A 305 -8.56 -18.76 -28.33
N SER A 306 -7.68 -19.58 -27.75
CA SER A 306 -7.94 -20.23 -26.46
C SER A 306 -6.66 -20.29 -25.65
N LEU A 307 -6.78 -20.02 -24.35
CA LEU A 307 -5.75 -20.40 -23.39
C LEU A 307 -5.77 -21.92 -23.17
N ASN A 308 -4.66 -22.48 -22.69
CA ASN A 308 -4.63 -23.80 -22.09
C ASN A 308 -5.07 -23.72 -20.63
N ALA A 309 -5.58 -24.82 -20.07
CA ALA A 309 -6.10 -24.90 -18.70
C ALA A 309 -5.07 -24.64 -17.58
N THR A 310 -3.80 -24.43 -17.91
CA THR A 310 -2.73 -24.11 -16.96
C THR A 310 -2.10 -22.76 -17.22
N ASP A 311 -2.52 -22.06 -18.27
CA ASP A 311 -1.92 -20.79 -18.65
C ASP A 311 -2.30 -19.69 -17.64
N LYS A 312 -1.33 -18.84 -17.30
CA LYS A 312 -1.51 -17.63 -16.51
C LYS A 312 -1.00 -16.44 -17.31
N VAL A 313 -1.91 -15.78 -18.02
CA VAL A 313 -1.59 -14.78 -19.04
C VAL A 313 -1.98 -13.40 -18.55
N HIS A 314 -1.02 -12.48 -18.53
CA HIS A 314 -1.23 -11.09 -18.16
C HIS A 314 -0.95 -10.22 -19.39
N MET A 315 -2.02 -9.91 -20.14
CA MET A 315 -1.93 -8.98 -21.25
C MET A 315 -2.01 -7.56 -20.72
N ARG A 316 -0.94 -6.79 -20.95
CA ARG A 316 -0.85 -5.39 -20.55
C ARG A 316 -0.47 -4.53 -21.73
N ALA A 317 -1.21 -3.45 -21.97
CA ALA A 317 -0.95 -2.55 -23.09
C ALA A 317 -1.21 -1.08 -22.74
N THR A 318 -0.60 -0.16 -23.48
CA THR A 318 -0.76 1.28 -23.28
C THR A 318 -1.95 1.85 -24.03
N ASP A 319 -2.04 1.57 -25.33
CA ASP A 319 -3.07 2.13 -26.22
C ASP A 319 -4.38 1.33 -26.11
N GLY A 320 -4.28 0.03 -25.83
CA GLY A 320 -5.44 -0.83 -25.63
C GLY A 320 -5.18 -2.30 -25.89
N ILE A 321 -6.16 -3.10 -25.48
CA ILE A 321 -6.23 -4.54 -25.75
C ILE A 321 -7.54 -4.81 -26.48
N LEU A 322 -7.45 -5.32 -27.71
CA LEU A 322 -8.60 -5.73 -28.51
C LEU A 322 -8.58 -7.24 -28.71
N ILE A 323 -9.62 -7.91 -28.21
CA ILE A 323 -9.94 -9.30 -28.54
C ILE A 323 -11.02 -9.27 -29.61
N ASN A 324 -10.65 -9.58 -30.86
CA ASN A 324 -11.50 -9.51 -32.03
C ASN A 324 -11.84 -10.92 -32.55
N GLY A 325 -12.97 -11.45 -32.09
CA GLY A 325 -13.44 -12.80 -32.41
C GLY A 325 -13.65 -13.65 -31.16
N ASP A 326 -13.80 -14.96 -31.34
CA ASP A 326 -14.05 -15.88 -30.24
C ASP A 326 -12.78 -16.08 -29.40
N PHE A 327 -12.93 -16.05 -28.07
CA PHE A 327 -11.86 -16.28 -27.12
C PHE A 327 -12.32 -17.19 -25.99
N THR A 328 -11.55 -18.23 -25.67
CA THR A 328 -11.86 -19.18 -24.60
C THR A 328 -10.81 -19.14 -23.48
N VAL A 329 -11.27 -18.98 -22.24
CA VAL A 329 -10.48 -19.19 -21.01
C VAL A 329 -11.04 -20.45 -20.35
N PRO A 330 -10.43 -21.63 -20.54
CA PRO A 330 -10.93 -22.86 -19.93
C PRO A 330 -10.73 -22.84 -18.40
N VAL A 331 -11.49 -23.68 -17.69
CA VAL A 331 -11.34 -23.86 -16.25
C VAL A 331 -9.89 -24.23 -15.91
N GLY A 332 -9.30 -23.51 -14.96
CA GLY A 332 -7.91 -23.66 -14.52
C GLY A 332 -6.96 -22.61 -15.12
N ALA A 333 -7.33 -21.97 -16.22
CA ALA A 333 -6.57 -20.87 -16.80
C ALA A 333 -6.87 -19.55 -16.09
N GLU A 334 -5.90 -18.63 -16.11
CA GLU A 334 -6.04 -17.26 -15.62
C GLU A 334 -5.76 -16.29 -16.78
N LEU A 335 -6.70 -15.39 -17.04
CA LEU A 335 -6.52 -14.27 -17.95
C LEU A 335 -6.67 -12.96 -17.20
N TYR A 336 -5.62 -12.15 -17.25
CA TYR A 336 -5.60 -10.80 -16.71
C TYR A 336 -5.35 -9.82 -17.85
N LEU A 337 -6.27 -8.87 -18.01
CA LEU A 337 -6.19 -7.78 -18.98
C LEU A 337 -6.05 -6.48 -18.21
N ASP A 338 -5.12 -5.63 -18.61
CA ASP A 338 -4.99 -4.32 -17.99
C ASP A 338 -4.37 -3.29 -18.93
N VAL A 339 -4.85 -2.05 -18.85
CA VAL A 339 -4.29 -0.93 -19.61
C VAL A 339 -3.37 -0.16 -18.66
N ASN A 340 -2.09 -0.09 -19.02
CA ASN A 340 -1.04 0.50 -18.16
C ASN A 340 -0.17 1.47 -18.97
N PRO A 341 0.29 2.58 -18.37
CA PRO A 341 1.23 3.47 -19.01
C PRO A 341 2.62 2.82 -19.08
N CYS A 342 3.48 3.38 -19.93
CA CYS A 342 4.86 2.94 -20.09
C CYS A 342 5.82 3.46 -19.01
N ASN A 343 5.33 4.22 -18.04
CA ASN A 343 6.15 5.14 -17.23
C ASN A 343 6.32 4.67 -15.78
#